data_AF-K2E4L4-F1
#
_entry.id   AF-K2E4L4-F1
#
_cell.length_a   1.000
_cell.length_b   1.000
_cell.length_c   1.000
_cell.angle_alpha   90.00
_cell.angle_beta   90.00
_cell.angle_gamma   90.00
#
_symmetry.space_group_name_H-M   'P 1'
#
loop_
_entity.id
_entity.type
_entity.pdbx_description
1 polymer ?
#
loop_
_entity_poly.entity_id
_entity_poly.type
_entity_poly.pdbx_seq_one_letter_code
_entity_poly.pdbx_strand_id
1 'polypeptide(L)'
;MNIAGTGFQELNKISCQKHLKQDLNKEIFLKNSQRVVFKGQNLVDDTFQYQPENAKALSNDKGYEVLIDGAGAGTSKFNGFTITRGSDDPLRKQLGNLFYLRSGKNFWSAGLQPTLKKPDKYETEFTDKKVKIVRQDSSIQSKLQVVVSPEDNAEIRRISLTNKSNKPKDVEVTSYSETPLVQWEGHKAFTNLFVTTKYLPEIDGIIANRRPRSPHDKEIWAVNTIRVNKDDIAKGSTIEYETAREKFIGRNRTLQDPAAMSEKHLSNTAGIPLDPVASLRTTVKLEPHKEINIDFITVAGNTENEVVELAKKYNDAQTADKVINQESRGI
;
A
#
# COMPACT_ATOMS: atom_id res chain seq x y z
N MET A 1 28.03 -71.55 11.06
CA MET A 1 27.54 -70.90 12.29
C MET A 1 26.86 -69.60 11.85
N ASN A 2 25.54 -69.46 12.10
CA ASN A 2 24.66 -68.26 11.99
C ASN A 2 24.66 -67.50 10.64
N ILE A 3 23.66 -67.57 9.75
CA ILE A 3 22.20 -67.26 9.78
C ILE A 3 21.85 -65.77 9.94
N ALA A 4 20.98 -65.32 9.01
CA ALA A 4 20.14 -64.12 8.93
C ALA A 4 20.77 -62.88 8.24
N GLY A 5 20.17 -62.26 7.21
CA GLY A 5 18.90 -62.50 6.54
C GLY A 5 18.64 -61.42 5.46
N THR A 6 18.11 -61.87 4.31
CA THR A 6 16.95 -61.32 3.54
C THR A 6 16.94 -59.84 3.13
N GLY A 7 16.65 -59.46 1.87
CA GLY A 7 16.23 -60.23 0.71
C GLY A 7 15.87 -59.35 -0.51
N PHE A 8 15.92 -60.00 -1.66
CA PHE A 8 15.11 -59.84 -2.88
C PHE A 8 15.13 -58.52 -3.70
N GLN A 9 15.98 -58.55 -4.73
CA GLN A 9 15.65 -58.20 -6.13
C GLN A 9 14.43 -59.07 -6.57
N GLU A 10 13.54 -58.77 -7.52
CA GLU A 10 13.61 -58.02 -8.78
C GLU A 10 12.17 -57.99 -9.37
N LEU A 11 12.00 -57.31 -10.53
CA LEU A 11 10.92 -57.47 -11.54
C LEU A 11 9.62 -56.67 -11.37
N ASN A 12 9.46 -55.59 -12.16
CA ASN A 12 8.89 -55.71 -13.52
C ASN A 12 8.70 -54.34 -14.20
N LYS A 13 9.40 -54.17 -15.34
CA LYS A 13 9.05 -53.22 -16.40
C LYS A 13 8.03 -53.87 -17.32
N ILE A 14 6.83 -53.27 -17.46
CA ILE A 14 6.00 -53.43 -18.66
C ILE A 14 5.43 -52.07 -19.05
N SER A 15 5.63 -51.75 -20.33
CA SER A 15 5.20 -50.58 -21.10
C SER A 15 3.67 -50.45 -21.20
N CYS A 16 3.15 -49.22 -21.20
CA CYS A 16 1.99 -48.88 -22.02
C CYS A 16 2.06 -47.43 -22.53
N GLN A 17 2.04 -47.29 -23.86
CA GLN A 17 1.98 -46.04 -24.60
C GLN A 17 0.53 -45.50 -24.71
N LYS A 18 0.45 -44.19 -25.01
CA LYS A 18 -0.58 -43.44 -25.78
C LYS A 18 -1.54 -42.53 -25.00
N HIS A 19 -1.66 -41.31 -25.57
CA HIS A 19 -2.47 -40.13 -25.24
C HIS A 19 -1.83 -39.23 -24.16
N LEU A 20 -1.49 -37.96 -24.39
CA LEU A 20 -1.94 -36.97 -25.38
C LEU A 20 -0.74 -36.33 -26.12
N LYS A 21 -0.92 -36.12 -27.42
CA LYS A 21 -0.17 -35.16 -28.22
C LYS A 21 -0.69 -33.74 -27.94
N GLN A 22 0.19 -32.78 -28.26
CA GLN A 22 -0.07 -31.38 -28.61
C GLN A 22 0.13 -30.32 -27.52
N ASP A 23 1.28 -29.66 -27.68
CA ASP A 23 1.46 -28.21 -27.65
C ASP A 23 1.70 -27.52 -26.30
N LEU A 24 2.87 -27.85 -25.71
CA LEU A 24 3.67 -26.84 -25.02
C LEU A 24 4.21 -25.83 -26.04
N ASN A 25 3.37 -24.88 -26.43
CA ASN A 25 3.77 -23.60 -26.98
C ASN A 25 2.75 -22.56 -26.53
N LYS A 26 2.99 -21.98 -25.35
CA LYS A 26 2.45 -20.66 -25.01
C LYS A 26 3.61 -19.69 -25.08
N GLU A 27 3.86 -19.18 -26.29
CA GLU A 27 4.46 -17.87 -26.46
C GLU A 27 3.60 -16.87 -25.66
N ILE A 28 4.18 -16.30 -24.61
CA ILE A 28 3.59 -15.19 -23.88
C ILE A 28 3.79 -13.96 -24.75
N PHE A 29 2.84 -13.70 -25.64
CA PHE A 29 2.70 -12.40 -26.28
C PHE A 29 2.15 -11.42 -25.24
N LEU A 30 3.04 -10.61 -24.65
CA LEU A 30 2.70 -9.39 -23.93
C LEU A 30 2.02 -8.42 -24.91
N LYS A 31 0.69 -8.37 -24.87
CA LYS A 31 -0.07 -7.24 -25.41
C LYS A 31 -1.21 -6.84 -24.45
N ASN A 32 -1.06 -5.61 -23.97
CA ASN A 32 -2.07 -4.65 -23.52
C ASN A 32 -2.68 -4.84 -22.11
N SER A 33 -2.55 -3.76 -21.34
CA SER A 33 -3.27 -3.39 -20.11
C SER A 33 -4.42 -4.33 -19.71
N GLN A 34 -4.24 -5.06 -18.60
CA GLN A 34 -5.34 -5.79 -17.99
C GLN A 34 -6.23 -4.80 -17.22
N ARG A 35 -7.30 -4.38 -17.88
CA ARG A 35 -8.38 -3.61 -17.26
C ARG A 35 -9.38 -4.58 -16.64
N VAL A 36 -9.39 -4.70 -15.32
CA VAL A 36 -10.37 -5.54 -14.61
C VAL A 36 -11.52 -4.64 -14.17
N VAL A 37 -12.59 -4.64 -14.99
CA VAL A 37 -13.81 -3.89 -14.69
C VAL A 37 -14.81 -4.80 -14.00
N PHE A 38 -15.08 -4.56 -12.72
CA PHE A 38 -16.26 -5.12 -12.08
C PHE A 38 -17.47 -4.27 -12.50
N LYS A 39 -18.13 -4.63 -13.60
CA LYS A 39 -19.36 -3.93 -14.03
C LYS A 39 -20.52 -4.32 -13.12
N GLY A 40 -20.92 -3.39 -12.26
CA GLY A 40 -22.11 -3.50 -11.41
C GLY A 40 -23.43 -3.36 -12.17
N GLN A 41 -23.65 -4.15 -13.23
CA GLN A 41 -24.96 -4.30 -13.86
C GLN A 41 -25.35 -5.77 -13.84
N ASN A 42 -26.39 -6.07 -13.05
CA ASN A 42 -26.89 -7.37 -12.58
C ASN A 42 -26.25 -7.83 -11.27
N LEU A 43 -26.54 -7.08 -10.20
CA LEU A 43 -26.42 -7.54 -8.81
C LEU A 43 -27.63 -8.43 -8.48
N VAL A 44 -27.63 -9.65 -9.02
CA VAL A 44 -28.43 -10.77 -8.50
C VAL A 44 -27.46 -11.94 -8.37
N ASP A 45 -26.64 -11.90 -7.32
CA ASP A 45 -26.23 -13.07 -6.54
C ASP A 45 -25.33 -12.63 -5.36
N ASP A 46 -25.56 -13.27 -4.22
CA ASP A 46 -25.12 -12.91 -2.86
C ASP A 46 -23.61 -13.10 -2.56
N THR A 47 -22.74 -13.03 -3.57
CA THR A 47 -21.30 -13.13 -3.35
C THR A 47 -20.53 -12.14 -4.21
N PHE A 48 -20.12 -11.01 -3.60
CA PHE A 48 -18.96 -10.27 -4.08
C PHE A 48 -17.72 -11.16 -3.91
N GLN A 49 -17.33 -11.89 -4.95
CA GLN A 49 -16.12 -12.71 -4.92
C GLN A 49 -14.92 -11.87 -5.35
N TYR A 50 -14.15 -11.41 -4.37
CA TYR A 50 -12.79 -10.91 -4.58
C TYR A 50 -11.93 -12.02 -5.19
N GLN A 51 -11.38 -11.79 -6.39
CA GLN A 51 -10.42 -12.71 -7.02
C GLN A 51 -8.98 -12.27 -6.69
N PRO A 52 -8.26 -13.02 -5.81
CA PRO A 52 -6.95 -12.65 -5.28
C PRO A 52 -5.78 -12.75 -6.27
N GLU A 53 -5.99 -13.26 -7.48
CA GLU A 53 -4.92 -13.60 -8.43
C GLU A 53 -4.21 -12.42 -9.12
N ASN A 54 -4.72 -11.19 -9.06
CA ASN A 54 -4.13 -10.06 -9.77
C ASN A 54 -3.36 -9.13 -8.83
N ALA A 55 -2.04 -9.25 -8.83
CA ALA A 55 -1.10 -8.30 -8.23
C ALA A 55 -0.10 -7.79 -9.28
N LYS A 56 0.39 -6.57 -9.10
CA LYS A 56 1.38 -5.93 -9.97
C LYS A 56 2.62 -5.57 -9.17
N ALA A 57 3.77 -5.94 -9.72
CA ALA A 57 5.06 -5.42 -9.30
C ALA A 57 5.36 -4.13 -10.09
N LEU A 58 5.72 -3.07 -9.37
CA LEU A 58 6.28 -1.83 -9.90
C LEU A 58 7.69 -1.68 -9.33
N SER A 59 8.67 -1.32 -10.12
CA SER A 59 10.06 -1.22 -9.66
C SER A 59 10.85 -0.21 -10.47
N ASN A 60 12.03 0.15 -9.96
CA ASN A 60 13.02 0.94 -10.68
C ASN A 60 14.41 0.29 -10.61
N ASP A 61 15.36 0.83 -11.39
CA ASP A 61 16.74 0.34 -11.44
C ASP A 61 17.57 0.73 -10.20
N LYS A 62 17.00 1.51 -9.27
CA LYS A 62 17.62 1.91 -8.00
C LYS A 62 17.37 0.94 -6.85
N GLY A 63 16.55 -0.10 -7.10
CA GLY A 63 16.24 -1.15 -6.14
C GLY A 63 15.02 -0.87 -5.27
N TYR A 64 14.16 0.10 -5.65
CA TYR A 64 12.85 0.29 -5.01
C TYR A 64 11.79 -0.54 -5.74
N GLU A 65 11.00 -1.28 -4.97
CA GLU A 65 10.02 -2.24 -5.47
C GLU A 65 8.71 -2.13 -4.70
N VAL A 66 7.58 -2.26 -5.40
CA VAL A 66 6.23 -2.27 -4.84
C VAL A 66 5.49 -3.45 -5.43
N LEU A 67 4.96 -4.31 -4.57
CA LEU A 67 3.96 -5.30 -4.96
C LEU A 67 2.61 -4.86 -4.42
N ILE A 68 1.62 -4.70 -5.30
CA ILE A 68 0.28 -4.25 -4.90
C ILE A 68 -0.80 -5.08 -5.61
N ASP A 69 -1.84 -5.44 -4.86
CA ASP A 69 -2.97 -6.17 -5.38
C ASP A 69 -4.13 -5.27 -5.79
N GLY A 70 -5.14 -5.87 -6.42
CA GLY A 70 -6.31 -5.13 -6.87
C GLY A 70 -7.21 -4.57 -5.76
N ALA A 71 -6.94 -4.88 -4.49
CA ALA A 71 -7.62 -4.34 -3.32
C ALA A 71 -6.83 -3.20 -2.65
N GLY A 72 -5.62 -2.89 -3.13
CA GLY A 72 -4.73 -1.86 -2.60
C GLY A 72 -3.79 -2.34 -1.49
N ALA A 73 -3.84 -3.62 -1.11
CA ALA A 73 -2.90 -4.22 -0.17
C ALA A 73 -1.59 -4.61 -0.89
N GLY A 74 -0.49 -4.72 -0.14
CA GLY A 74 0.80 -4.93 -0.76
C GLY A 74 2.00 -4.76 0.16
N THR A 75 3.18 -4.68 -0.42
CA THR A 75 4.45 -4.43 0.27
C THR A 75 5.34 -3.51 -0.57
N SER A 76 6.22 -2.79 0.12
CA SER A 76 7.24 -1.95 -0.50
C SER A 76 8.61 -2.37 0.01
N LYS A 77 9.60 -2.45 -0.88
CA LYS A 77 10.97 -2.86 -0.57
C LYS A 77 11.99 -1.90 -1.16
N PHE A 78 13.13 -1.81 -0.50
CA PHE A 78 14.30 -1.08 -0.99
C PHE A 78 15.56 -1.91 -0.76
N ASN A 79 16.25 -2.30 -1.83
CA ASN A 79 17.47 -3.13 -1.78
C ASN A 79 17.31 -4.38 -0.88
N GLY A 80 16.17 -5.05 -1.02
CA GLY A 80 15.81 -6.24 -0.25
C GLY A 80 15.28 -5.97 1.17
N PHE A 81 15.31 -4.73 1.68
CA PHE A 81 14.69 -4.36 2.95
C PHE A 81 13.20 -4.08 2.77
N THR A 82 12.35 -4.70 3.58
CA THR A 82 10.93 -4.36 3.71
C THR A 82 10.77 -2.96 4.32
N ILE A 83 10.29 -2.03 3.51
CA ILE A 83 9.95 -0.66 3.90
C ILE A 83 8.52 -0.60 4.43
N THR A 84 7.58 -1.21 3.71
CA THR A 84 6.20 -1.38 4.16
C THR A 84 5.85 -2.85 4.20
N ARG A 85 5.45 -3.34 5.38
CA ARG A 85 5.09 -4.74 5.60
C ARG A 85 3.88 -5.14 4.76
N GLY A 86 4.01 -6.27 4.05
CA GLY A 86 2.89 -6.94 3.39
C GLY A 86 2.31 -8.07 4.25
N SER A 87 1.24 -8.69 3.78
CA SER A 87 0.74 -9.90 4.42
C SER A 87 1.42 -11.13 3.83
N ASP A 88 1.92 -12.01 4.68
CA ASP A 88 2.41 -13.34 4.29
C ASP A 88 1.25 -14.32 4.01
N ASP A 89 0.02 -13.96 4.42
CA ASP A 89 -1.18 -14.76 4.23
C ASP A 89 -1.99 -14.24 3.03
N PRO A 90 -2.03 -14.98 1.91
CA PRO A 90 -2.80 -14.62 0.72
C PRO A 90 -4.30 -14.49 0.96
N LEU A 91 -4.83 -15.09 2.02
CA LEU A 91 -6.24 -15.04 2.40
C LEU A 91 -6.54 -13.88 3.37
N ARG A 92 -5.51 -13.34 4.03
CA ARG A 92 -5.62 -12.23 4.99
C ARG A 92 -4.74 -11.06 4.58
N LYS A 93 -5.02 -10.48 3.41
CA LYS A 93 -4.28 -9.34 2.84
C LYS A 93 -4.64 -8.00 3.47
N GLN A 94 -4.41 -7.83 4.77
CA GLN A 94 -4.77 -6.62 5.52
C GLN A 94 -3.60 -5.64 5.73
N LEU A 95 -2.49 -5.81 5.02
CA LEU A 95 -1.26 -5.04 5.23
C LEU A 95 -0.76 -4.40 3.93
N GLY A 96 0.04 -3.36 4.08
CA GLY A 96 0.53 -2.50 3.01
C GLY A 96 0.40 -1.03 3.38
N ASN A 97 0.49 -0.16 2.37
CA ASN A 97 0.12 1.25 2.50
C ASN A 97 -1.40 1.37 2.27
N LEU A 98 -2.12 1.44 3.38
CA LEU A 98 -3.58 1.40 3.45
C LEU A 98 -4.14 2.81 3.63
N PHE A 99 -5.33 3.06 3.10
CA PHE A 99 -5.97 4.38 3.18
C PHE A 99 -7.44 4.27 3.57
N TYR A 100 -7.81 5.03 4.58
CA TYR A 100 -9.18 5.21 5.04
C TYR A 100 -9.69 6.58 4.60
N LEU A 101 -10.93 6.60 4.16
CA LEU A 101 -11.70 7.79 3.84
C LEU A 101 -12.87 7.86 4.82
N ARG A 102 -13.07 9.00 5.50
CA ARG A 102 -14.20 9.21 6.41
C ARG A 102 -14.95 10.48 6.04
N SER A 103 -16.28 10.40 5.94
CA SER A 103 -17.15 11.55 5.71
C SER A 103 -18.38 11.44 6.60
N GLY A 104 -18.54 12.41 7.51
CA GLY A 104 -19.52 12.34 8.58
C GLY A 104 -19.25 11.13 9.49
N LYS A 105 -20.26 10.27 9.67
CA LYS A 105 -20.17 9.06 10.51
C LYS A 105 -19.69 7.81 9.76
N ASN A 106 -19.60 7.87 8.43
CA ASN A 106 -19.26 6.73 7.61
C ASN A 106 -17.79 6.80 7.21
N PHE A 107 -17.11 5.65 7.22
CA PHE A 107 -15.76 5.52 6.69
C PHE A 107 -15.63 4.25 5.84
N TRP A 108 -14.70 4.26 4.90
CA TRP A 108 -14.40 3.15 3.98
C TRP A 108 -12.94 3.23 3.54
N SER A 109 -12.49 2.30 2.69
CA SER A 109 -11.13 2.30 2.14
C SER A 109 -11.07 3.03 0.81
N ALA A 110 -9.97 3.73 0.50
CA ALA A 110 -9.73 4.23 -0.86
C ALA A 110 -9.51 3.08 -1.86
N GLY A 111 -8.86 2.00 -1.40
CA GLY A 111 -8.86 0.69 -2.05
C GLY A 111 -10.08 -0.13 -1.62
N LEU A 112 -9.90 -1.45 -1.46
CA LEU A 112 -10.88 -2.33 -0.81
C LEU A 112 -10.40 -2.72 0.60
N GLN A 113 -9.09 -2.92 0.77
CA GLN A 113 -8.45 -3.12 2.07
C GLN A 113 -8.20 -1.78 2.77
N PRO A 114 -8.25 -1.73 4.12
CA PRO A 114 -8.48 -2.86 5.01
C PRO A 114 -9.95 -3.06 5.39
N THR A 115 -10.85 -2.13 5.07
CA THR A 115 -12.22 -2.13 5.62
C THR A 115 -13.13 -3.19 5.01
N LEU A 116 -12.85 -3.63 3.78
CA LEU A 116 -13.66 -4.58 3.01
C LEU A 116 -15.13 -4.17 2.83
N LYS A 117 -15.47 -2.90 3.11
CA LYS A 117 -16.83 -2.39 2.92
C LYS A 117 -17.17 -2.39 1.43
N LYS A 118 -18.34 -2.93 1.09
CA LYS A 118 -18.84 -3.04 -0.28
C LYS A 118 -19.02 -1.65 -0.90
N PRO A 119 -18.33 -1.32 -2.01
CA PRO A 119 -18.53 -0.06 -2.72
C PRO A 119 -19.73 -0.13 -3.69
N ASP A 120 -20.19 1.03 -4.16
CA ASP A 120 -21.20 1.13 -5.22
C ASP A 120 -20.59 0.78 -6.59
N LYS A 121 -19.34 1.20 -6.81
CA LYS A 121 -18.56 0.87 -8.01
C LYS A 121 -17.10 0.64 -7.63
N TYR A 122 -16.46 -0.32 -8.29
CA TYR A 122 -15.06 -0.64 -8.08
C TYR A 122 -14.41 -1.11 -9.37
N GLU A 123 -13.25 -0.57 -9.69
CA GLU A 123 -12.49 -0.91 -10.87
C GLU A 123 -11.00 -0.84 -10.57
N THR A 124 -10.26 -1.82 -11.05
CA THR A 124 -8.80 -1.85 -10.92
C THR A 124 -8.17 -2.01 -12.31
N GLU A 125 -7.17 -1.19 -12.58
CA GLU A 125 -6.38 -1.21 -13.79
C GLU A 125 -4.91 -1.35 -13.43
N PHE A 126 -4.24 -2.31 -14.08
CA PHE A 126 -2.82 -2.52 -13.98
C PHE A 126 -2.16 -2.16 -15.31
N THR A 127 -1.19 -1.24 -15.28
CA THR A 127 -0.28 -0.97 -16.40
C THR A 127 1.14 -1.30 -15.98
N ASP A 128 2.11 -1.20 -16.90
CA ASP A 128 3.52 -1.44 -16.58
C ASP A 128 4.13 -0.39 -15.66
N LYS A 129 3.55 0.81 -15.64
CA LYS A 129 4.10 1.93 -14.85
C LYS A 129 3.25 2.30 -13.64
N LYS A 130 1.98 1.90 -13.61
CA LYS A 130 1.06 2.29 -12.53
C LYS A 130 -0.02 1.26 -12.24
N VAL A 131 -0.51 1.31 -11.01
CA VAL A 131 -1.77 0.69 -10.61
C VAL A 131 -2.78 1.79 -10.33
N LYS A 132 -4.00 1.63 -10.83
CA LYS A 132 -5.11 2.56 -10.60
C LYS A 132 -6.30 1.79 -10.05
N ILE A 133 -6.82 2.23 -8.92
CA ILE A 133 -8.07 1.75 -8.32
C ILE A 133 -9.05 2.91 -8.34
N VAL A 134 -10.21 2.72 -8.95
CA VAL A 134 -11.32 3.67 -8.93
C VAL A 134 -12.46 3.07 -8.14
N ARG A 135 -12.90 3.78 -7.12
CA ARG A 135 -13.95 3.34 -6.20
C ARG A 135 -14.97 4.46 -6.00
N GLN A 136 -16.26 4.10 -5.95
CA GLN A 136 -17.33 5.03 -5.63
C GLN A 136 -18.10 4.55 -4.40
N ASP A 137 -18.31 5.48 -3.45
CA ASP A 137 -19.15 5.28 -2.27
C ASP A 137 -20.08 6.50 -2.14
N SER A 138 -21.37 6.27 -2.35
CA SER A 138 -22.39 7.31 -2.43
C SER A 138 -22.00 8.38 -3.47
N SER A 139 -21.89 9.64 -3.02
CA SER A 139 -21.54 10.77 -3.86
C SER A 139 -20.05 11.07 -3.93
N ILE A 140 -19.17 10.26 -3.34
CA ILE A 140 -17.72 10.48 -3.37
C ILE A 140 -17.09 9.40 -4.24
N GLN A 141 -16.35 9.84 -5.26
CA GLN A 141 -15.48 8.97 -6.02
C GLN A 141 -14.05 9.16 -5.53
N SER A 142 -13.34 8.04 -5.34
CA SER A 142 -11.91 8.01 -5.05
C SER A 142 -11.18 7.32 -6.18
N LYS A 143 -10.01 7.85 -6.54
CA LYS A 143 -9.08 7.26 -7.49
C LYS A 143 -7.72 7.18 -6.83
N LEU A 144 -7.29 5.97 -6.49
CA LEU A 144 -5.96 5.68 -5.97
C LEU A 144 -5.04 5.32 -7.14
N GLN A 145 -3.96 6.08 -7.33
CA GLN A 145 -2.89 5.77 -8.28
C GLN A 145 -1.60 5.49 -7.53
N VAL A 146 -0.93 4.38 -7.87
CA VAL A 146 0.34 3.97 -7.28
C VAL A 146 1.39 3.89 -8.37
N VAL A 147 2.50 4.60 -8.17
CA VAL A 147 3.66 4.66 -9.08
C VAL A 147 4.96 4.57 -8.28
N VAL A 148 5.98 3.98 -8.89
CA VAL A 148 7.38 4.04 -8.41
C VAL A 148 8.12 5.04 -9.28
N SER A 149 8.90 5.92 -8.66
CA SER A 149 9.72 6.86 -9.41
C SER A 149 10.79 6.12 -10.21
N PRO A 150 10.98 6.43 -11.50
CA PRO A 150 12.08 5.86 -12.27
C PRO A 150 13.45 6.42 -11.86
N GLU A 151 13.49 7.60 -11.23
CA GLU A 151 14.73 8.35 -10.97
C GLU A 151 15.22 8.20 -9.51
N ASP A 152 14.32 7.95 -8.56
CA ASP A 152 14.64 7.94 -7.13
C ASP A 152 13.97 6.78 -6.38
N ASN A 153 14.45 6.50 -5.15
CA ASN A 153 13.93 5.49 -4.22
C ASN A 153 12.62 5.93 -3.56
N ALA A 154 11.60 6.20 -4.39
CA ALA A 154 10.34 6.79 -3.99
C ALA A 154 9.15 6.07 -4.62
N GLU A 155 8.11 5.81 -3.83
CA GLU A 155 6.76 5.54 -4.35
C GLU A 155 5.82 6.70 -4.05
N ILE A 156 4.86 6.90 -4.96
CA ILE A 156 3.82 7.92 -4.81
C ILE A 156 2.46 7.24 -4.91
N ARG A 157 1.63 7.48 -3.91
CA ARG A 157 0.24 7.02 -3.84
C ARG A 157 -0.68 8.23 -3.83
N ARG A 158 -1.21 8.59 -5.00
CA ARG A 158 -2.16 9.70 -5.17
C ARG A 158 -3.58 9.22 -4.95
N ILE A 159 -4.30 9.90 -4.07
CA ILE A 159 -5.74 9.78 -3.92
C ILE A 159 -6.38 11.04 -4.51
N SER A 160 -7.06 10.89 -5.65
CA SER A 160 -7.96 11.93 -6.16
C SER A 160 -9.35 11.69 -5.61
N LEU A 161 -9.93 12.70 -4.98
CA LEU A 161 -11.29 12.66 -4.43
C LEU A 161 -12.20 13.60 -5.23
N THR A 162 -13.26 13.07 -5.81
CA THR A 162 -14.26 13.84 -6.55
C THR A 162 -15.60 13.83 -5.81
N ASN A 163 -16.15 15.00 -5.52
CA ASN A 163 -17.50 15.12 -4.95
C ASN A 163 -18.54 15.24 -6.07
N LYS A 164 -19.38 14.21 -6.24
CA LYS A 164 -20.45 14.16 -7.24
C LYS A 164 -21.78 14.75 -6.77
N SER A 165 -21.81 15.39 -5.60
CA SER A 165 -23.01 16.02 -5.05
C SER A 165 -23.01 17.53 -5.22
N ASN A 166 -24.17 18.14 -4.99
CA ASN A 166 -24.35 19.60 -5.03
C ASN A 166 -24.01 20.31 -3.71
N LYS A 167 -23.48 19.59 -2.70
CA LYS A 167 -23.17 20.14 -1.38
C LYS A 167 -21.69 19.93 -1.07
N PRO A 168 -21.00 20.90 -0.43
CA PRO A 168 -19.64 20.69 0.02
C PRO A 168 -19.60 19.57 1.06
N LYS A 169 -18.49 18.84 1.10
CA LYS A 169 -18.26 17.74 2.04
C LYS A 169 -16.85 17.81 2.60
N ASP A 170 -16.71 17.64 3.90
CA ASP A 170 -15.41 17.37 4.49
C ASP A 170 -15.16 15.86 4.43
N VAL A 171 -13.95 15.51 4.03
CA VAL A 171 -13.48 14.12 3.96
C VAL A 171 -12.12 14.03 4.65
N GLU A 172 -12.05 13.19 5.66
CA GLU A 172 -10.78 12.81 6.28
C GLU A 172 -10.13 11.71 5.48
N VAL A 173 -8.84 11.87 5.21
CA VAL A 173 -8.00 10.89 4.54
C VAL A 173 -6.92 10.49 5.53
N THR A 174 -6.88 9.20 5.88
CA THR A 174 -5.93 8.66 6.87
C THR A 174 -5.15 7.51 6.24
N SER A 175 -3.82 7.59 6.23
CA SER A 175 -2.95 6.48 5.84
C SER A 175 -2.65 5.56 7.02
N TYR A 176 -2.25 4.34 6.72
CA TYR A 176 -1.68 3.40 7.69
C TYR A 176 -0.65 2.52 6.98
N SER A 177 0.53 2.40 7.57
CA SER A 177 1.55 1.44 7.14
C SER A 177 2.37 0.94 8.34
N GLU A 178 2.79 -0.32 8.28
CA GLU A 178 3.76 -0.89 9.24
C GLU A 178 5.15 -0.82 8.61
N THR A 179 6.12 -0.20 9.30
CA THR A 179 7.46 0.12 8.77
C THR A 179 8.57 -0.62 9.53
N PRO A 180 8.86 -1.90 9.18
CA PRO A 180 9.77 -2.73 9.97
C PRO A 180 11.26 -2.53 9.65
N LEU A 181 11.58 -2.07 8.44
CA LEU A 181 12.94 -1.78 7.97
C LEU A 181 13.91 -2.96 8.09
N VAL A 182 13.50 -4.15 7.65
CA VAL A 182 14.29 -5.40 7.75
C VAL A 182 14.41 -6.13 6.42
N GLN A 183 15.50 -6.86 6.20
CA GLN A 183 15.63 -7.75 5.04
C GLN A 183 14.86 -9.06 5.21
N TRP A 184 14.79 -9.58 6.43
CA TRP A 184 14.16 -10.86 6.74
C TRP A 184 13.10 -10.66 7.81
N GLU A 185 11.89 -11.11 7.51
CA GLU A 185 10.79 -11.04 8.46
C GLU A 185 10.96 -12.11 9.54
N GLY A 186 11.58 -11.71 10.65
CA GLY A 186 11.50 -12.45 11.90
C GLY A 186 10.20 -12.15 12.65
N HIS A 187 9.97 -12.84 13.76
CA HIS A 187 8.77 -12.63 14.59
C HIS A 187 8.57 -11.14 14.91
N LYS A 188 7.38 -10.61 14.59
CA LYS A 188 7.05 -9.18 14.59
C LYS A 188 7.51 -8.46 15.87
N ALA A 189 7.25 -9.06 17.03
CA ALA A 189 7.60 -8.51 18.33
C ALA A 189 9.11 -8.20 18.49
N PHE A 190 10.01 -8.97 17.87
CA PHE A 190 11.46 -8.71 17.93
C PHE A 190 11.94 -7.76 16.85
N THR A 191 11.29 -7.79 15.69
CA THR A 191 11.61 -6.91 14.56
C THR A 191 11.36 -5.45 14.93
N ASN A 192 10.25 -5.17 15.61
CA ASN A 192 9.76 -3.83 15.88
C ASN A 192 10.56 -3.04 16.94
N LEU A 193 11.18 -3.71 17.92
CA LEU A 193 11.86 -3.08 19.07
C LEU A 193 13.04 -2.16 18.70
N PHE A 194 13.52 -2.22 17.46
CA PHE A 194 14.72 -1.52 17.01
C PHE A 194 14.40 -0.38 16.03
N VAL A 195 13.13 -0.14 15.75
CA VAL A 195 12.69 0.93 14.88
C VAL A 195 12.36 2.15 15.73
N THR A 196 12.88 3.29 15.34
CA THR A 196 12.55 4.58 15.94
C THR A 196 11.81 5.45 14.95
N THR A 197 10.88 6.26 15.44
CA THR A 197 10.05 7.15 14.62
C THR A 197 10.08 8.57 15.15
N LYS A 198 10.03 9.54 14.24
CA LYS A 198 9.93 10.97 14.58
C LYS A 198 9.03 11.66 13.56
N TYR A 199 8.21 12.61 14.00
CA TYR A 199 7.52 13.51 13.10
C TYR A 199 8.41 14.71 12.75
N LEU A 200 8.49 15.03 11.46
CA LEU A 200 9.26 16.13 10.89
C LEU A 200 8.29 17.14 10.25
N PRO A 201 7.98 18.27 10.91
CA PRO A 201 7.07 19.29 10.39
C PRO A 201 7.52 19.89 9.05
N GLU A 202 8.82 19.97 8.79
CA GLU A 202 9.40 20.54 7.57
C GLU A 202 9.03 19.77 6.29
N ILE A 203 8.60 18.52 6.43
CA ILE A 203 8.17 17.65 5.35
C ILE A 203 6.77 17.08 5.59
N ASP A 204 6.03 17.55 6.60
CA ASP A 204 4.73 16.98 7.00
C ASP A 204 4.74 15.43 7.01
N GLY A 205 5.75 14.84 7.67
CA GLY A 205 6.04 13.41 7.51
C GLY A 205 6.62 12.73 8.74
N ILE A 206 6.55 11.41 8.74
CA ILE A 206 7.14 10.53 9.75
C ILE A 206 8.41 9.92 9.15
N ILE A 207 9.54 10.18 9.79
CA ILE A 207 10.81 9.49 9.53
C ILE A 207 10.92 8.28 10.44
N ALA A 208 11.38 7.17 9.89
CA ALA A 208 11.68 5.96 10.60
C ALA A 208 13.08 5.46 10.25
N ASN A 209 13.79 4.92 11.24
CA ASN A 209 15.05 4.24 11.02
C ASN A 209 15.16 3.03 11.93
N ARG A 210 15.96 2.06 11.48
CA ARG A 210 16.32 0.91 12.31
C ARG A 210 17.69 1.16 12.93
N ARG A 211 17.77 1.04 14.25
CA ARG A 211 19.05 1.12 14.96
C ARG A 211 19.94 -0.06 14.58
N PRO A 212 21.19 0.17 14.13
CA PRO A 212 22.17 -0.89 13.93
C PRO A 212 22.37 -1.69 15.22
N ARG A 213 22.47 -3.02 15.10
CA ARG A 213 22.81 -3.93 16.21
C ARG A 213 24.30 -4.29 16.20
N SER A 214 24.96 -4.09 15.06
CA SER A 214 26.38 -4.31 14.82
C SER A 214 26.95 -3.18 13.96
N PRO A 215 28.25 -2.83 14.08
CA PRO A 215 28.92 -1.89 13.17
C PRO A 215 28.86 -2.26 11.69
N HIS A 216 28.54 -3.51 11.37
CA HIS A 216 28.43 -4.01 9.98
C HIS A 216 26.98 -3.98 9.45
N ASP A 217 26.01 -3.65 10.29
CA ASP A 217 24.62 -3.56 9.86
C ASP A 217 24.45 -2.34 8.95
N LYS A 218 23.77 -2.53 7.83
CA LYS A 218 23.42 -1.42 6.95
C LYS A 218 22.37 -0.55 7.62
N GLU A 219 22.62 0.75 7.63
CA GLU A 219 21.60 1.73 7.98
C GLU A 219 20.54 1.83 6.89
N ILE A 220 19.28 1.85 7.32
CA ILE A 220 18.11 2.03 6.47
C ILE A 220 17.18 3.02 7.12
N TRP A 221 16.80 4.00 6.30
CA TRP A 221 15.92 5.09 6.64
C TRP A 221 14.73 5.06 5.69
N ALA A 222 13.56 5.41 6.20
CA ALA A 222 12.37 5.62 5.40
C ALA A 222 11.60 6.83 5.90
N VAL A 223 10.95 7.54 4.98
CA VAL A 223 10.05 8.64 5.29
C VAL A 223 8.71 8.38 4.64
N ASN A 224 7.63 8.55 5.40
CA ASN A 224 6.27 8.65 4.89
C ASN A 224 5.84 10.11 5.03
N THR A 225 5.47 10.76 3.93
CA THR A 225 5.01 12.16 3.91
C THR A 225 3.66 12.29 3.21
N ILE A 226 2.91 13.33 3.58
CA ILE A 226 1.67 13.72 2.96
C ILE A 226 1.82 15.08 2.28
N ARG A 227 1.31 15.18 1.05
CA ARG A 227 1.20 16.42 0.32
C ARG A 227 -0.24 16.66 -0.10
N VAL A 228 -0.73 17.85 0.23
CA VAL A 228 -2.06 18.33 -0.14
C VAL A 228 -1.97 19.84 -0.37
N ASN A 229 -2.76 20.38 -1.30
CA ASN A 229 -2.84 21.83 -1.45
C ASN A 229 -3.43 22.43 -0.17
N LYS A 230 -2.77 23.45 0.39
CA LYS A 230 -3.19 24.10 1.64
C LYS A 230 -4.59 24.70 1.55
N ASP A 231 -4.99 25.15 0.37
CA ASP A 231 -6.33 25.71 0.13
C ASP A 231 -7.43 24.65 0.16
N ASP A 232 -7.09 23.39 -0.07
CA ASP A 232 -8.03 22.26 -0.03
C ASP A 232 -8.19 21.68 1.39
N ILE A 233 -7.30 22.03 2.33
CA ILE A 233 -7.41 21.61 3.73
C ILE A 233 -8.63 22.28 4.37
N ALA A 234 -9.49 21.48 5.00
CA ALA A 234 -10.68 21.99 5.66
C ALA A 234 -10.31 22.96 6.80
N LYS A 235 -11.07 24.04 6.92
CA LYS A 235 -10.78 25.12 7.87
C LYS A 235 -10.62 24.59 9.31
N GLY A 236 -9.50 24.93 9.94
CA GLY A 236 -9.20 24.51 11.31
C GLY A 236 -8.64 23.08 11.42
N SER A 237 -8.39 22.41 10.30
CA SER A 237 -7.71 21.12 10.26
C SER A 237 -6.21 21.30 10.04
N THR A 238 -5.42 20.36 10.53
CA THR A 238 -3.98 20.27 10.32
C THR A 238 -3.62 18.86 9.87
N ILE A 239 -2.35 18.65 9.52
CA ILE A 239 -1.82 17.30 9.42
C ILE A 239 -1.74 16.72 10.83
N GLU A 240 -2.29 15.53 10.99
CA GLU A 240 -2.25 14.74 12.21
C GLU A 240 -1.48 13.44 11.97
N TYR A 241 -0.93 12.85 13.01
CA TYR A 241 -0.11 11.65 12.87
C TYR A 241 -0.25 10.69 14.03
N GLU A 242 0.03 9.42 13.73
CA GLU A 242 0.14 8.35 14.69
C GLU A 242 1.35 7.49 14.34
N THR A 243 2.17 7.20 15.35
CA THR A 243 3.39 6.39 15.20
C THR A 243 3.30 5.04 15.89
N ALA A 244 2.27 4.84 16.73
CA ALA A 244 2.12 3.63 17.52
C ALA A 244 0.88 2.84 17.10
N ARG A 245 1.06 1.56 16.74
CA ARG A 245 -0.03 0.70 16.23
C ARG A 245 -1.15 0.54 17.24
N GLU A 246 -0.82 0.42 18.51
CA GLU A 246 -1.78 0.25 19.60
C GLU A 246 -2.69 1.48 19.76
N LYS A 247 -2.18 2.68 19.45
CA LYS A 247 -2.98 3.91 19.47
C LYS A 247 -3.84 4.04 18.22
N PHE A 248 -3.31 3.65 17.06
CA PHE A 248 -4.07 3.68 15.81
C PHE A 248 -5.24 2.69 15.84
N ILE A 249 -4.94 1.41 16.12
CA ILE A 249 -5.94 0.34 16.12
C ILE A 249 -6.81 0.43 17.37
N GLY A 250 -6.22 0.69 18.53
CA GLY A 250 -6.91 0.66 19.81
C GLY A 250 -7.14 -0.75 20.35
N ARG A 251 -7.50 -0.81 21.63
CA ARG A 251 -7.75 -2.08 22.33
C ARG A 251 -8.98 -2.79 21.77
N ASN A 252 -8.88 -4.11 21.58
CA ASN A 252 -9.97 -4.97 21.09
C ASN A 252 -10.54 -4.57 19.71
N ARG A 253 -9.72 -3.94 18.88
CA ARG A 253 -10.08 -3.47 17.54
C ARG A 253 -9.14 -4.06 16.48
N THR A 254 -9.47 -3.82 15.22
CA THR A 254 -8.74 -4.38 14.07
C THR A 254 -8.49 -3.29 13.03
N LEU A 255 -7.72 -3.61 11.98
CA LEU A 255 -7.57 -2.70 10.84
C LEU A 255 -8.87 -2.51 10.05
N GLN A 256 -9.85 -3.42 10.16
CA GLN A 256 -11.17 -3.24 9.55
C GLN A 256 -11.99 -2.13 10.25
N ASP A 257 -11.80 -1.99 11.57
CA ASP A 257 -12.49 -1.01 12.41
C ASP A 257 -11.55 -0.45 13.51
N PRO A 258 -10.59 0.41 13.14
CA PRO A 258 -9.60 0.93 14.09
C PRO A 258 -10.16 2.07 14.94
N ALA A 259 -9.63 2.27 16.14
CA ALA A 259 -9.97 3.39 17.03
C ALA A 259 -9.79 4.73 16.33
N ALA A 260 -8.73 4.89 15.54
CA ALA A 260 -8.47 6.09 14.75
C ALA A 260 -9.70 6.57 13.94
N MET A 261 -10.55 5.68 13.42
CA MET A 261 -11.73 6.09 12.64
C MET A 261 -12.93 6.55 13.49
N SER A 262 -12.88 6.32 14.81
CA SER A 262 -13.86 6.82 15.77
C SER A 262 -13.38 8.07 16.51
N GLU A 263 -12.07 8.28 16.59
CA GLU A 263 -11.47 9.45 17.24
C GLU A 263 -11.58 10.71 16.38
N LYS A 264 -11.82 11.84 17.03
CA LYS A 264 -11.87 13.16 16.39
C LYS A 264 -10.49 13.62 15.92
N HIS A 265 -9.45 13.34 16.72
CA HIS A 265 -8.07 13.70 16.46
C HIS A 265 -7.16 12.49 16.73
N LEU A 266 -6.09 12.33 15.95
CA LEU A 266 -5.01 11.42 16.33
C LEU A 266 -4.21 11.97 17.52
N SER A 267 -3.39 11.12 18.15
CA SER A 267 -2.66 11.51 19.34
C SER A 267 -1.55 12.54 19.07
N ASN A 268 -1.06 12.63 17.82
CA ASN A 268 0.08 13.47 17.44
C ASN A 268 1.30 13.21 18.34
N THR A 269 1.57 11.94 18.59
CA THR A 269 2.73 11.51 19.38
C THR A 269 3.71 10.71 18.52
N ALA A 270 5.00 10.94 18.77
CA ALA A 270 6.12 10.27 18.11
C ALA A 270 7.12 9.74 19.16
N GLY A 271 7.95 8.77 18.78
CA GLY A 271 9.00 8.24 19.65
C GLY A 271 9.42 6.81 19.30
N ILE A 272 9.62 6.00 20.33
CA ILE A 272 10.04 4.59 20.22
C ILE A 272 8.85 3.70 20.62
N PRO A 273 7.84 3.54 19.76
CA PRO A 273 6.70 2.68 20.03
C PRO A 273 7.12 1.21 20.08
N LEU A 274 6.38 0.38 20.81
CA LEU A 274 6.58 -1.07 20.81
C LEU A 274 6.23 -1.71 19.45
N ASP A 275 5.26 -1.12 18.74
CA ASP A 275 4.81 -1.55 17.43
C ASP A 275 4.68 -0.31 16.51
N PRO A 276 5.75 0.03 15.76
CA PRO A 276 5.84 1.25 14.96
C PRO A 276 4.95 1.18 13.72
N VAL A 277 4.23 2.27 13.49
CA VAL A 277 3.47 2.52 12.26
C VAL A 277 3.77 3.91 11.74
N ALA A 278 3.47 4.15 10.47
CA ALA A 278 3.36 5.49 9.94
C ALA A 278 1.93 5.72 9.48
N SER A 279 1.23 6.61 10.18
CA SER A 279 -0.13 7.03 9.83
C SER A 279 -0.17 8.56 9.80
N LEU A 280 -0.58 9.11 8.67
CA LEU A 280 -0.79 10.54 8.46
C LEU A 280 -2.26 10.77 8.14
N ARG A 281 -2.85 11.81 8.72
CA ARG A 281 -4.23 12.21 8.49
C ARG A 281 -4.30 13.68 8.10
N THR A 282 -5.21 13.98 7.19
CA THR A 282 -5.69 15.33 6.94
C THR A 282 -7.19 15.32 6.66
N THR A 283 -7.84 16.44 6.88
CA THR A 283 -9.23 16.68 6.48
C THR A 283 -9.24 17.68 5.34
N VAL A 284 -9.88 17.30 4.25
CA VAL A 284 -9.99 18.14 3.05
C VAL A 284 -11.44 18.53 2.80
N LYS A 285 -11.63 19.73 2.29
CA LYS A 285 -12.93 20.26 1.90
C LYS A 285 -13.17 20.01 0.42
N LEU A 286 -14.13 19.16 0.10
CA LEU A 286 -14.54 18.88 -1.26
C LEU A 286 -15.73 19.74 -1.67
N GLU A 287 -15.47 20.75 -2.49
CA GLU A 287 -16.52 21.55 -3.12
C GLU A 287 -17.37 20.72 -4.10
N PRO A 288 -18.63 21.11 -4.35
CA PRO A 288 -19.50 20.45 -5.32
C PRO A 288 -18.83 20.27 -6.68
N HIS A 289 -18.85 19.05 -7.22
CA HIS A 289 -18.31 18.69 -8.54
C HIS A 289 -16.81 18.96 -8.73
N LYS A 290 -16.06 19.21 -7.65
CA LYS A 290 -14.62 19.40 -7.68
C LYS A 290 -13.87 18.11 -7.38
N GLU A 291 -12.67 18.03 -7.94
CA GLU A 291 -11.66 17.02 -7.64
C GLU A 291 -10.49 17.68 -6.95
N ILE A 292 -9.95 17.04 -5.92
CA ILE A 292 -8.70 17.41 -5.24
C ILE A 292 -7.76 16.21 -5.22
N ASN A 293 -6.47 16.47 -5.07
CA ASN A 293 -5.45 15.43 -4.99
C ASN A 293 -4.72 15.48 -3.64
N ILE A 294 -4.56 14.31 -3.03
CA ILE A 294 -3.71 14.10 -1.87
C ILE A 294 -2.67 13.06 -2.24
N ASP A 295 -1.39 13.35 -2.04
CA ASP A 295 -0.30 12.43 -2.30
C ASP A 295 0.30 11.94 -1.00
N PHE A 296 0.40 10.61 -0.87
CA PHE A 296 1.20 9.97 0.16
C PHE A 296 2.44 9.42 -0.50
N ILE A 297 3.60 9.88 -0.05
CA ILE A 297 4.89 9.54 -0.64
C ILE A 297 5.68 8.75 0.39
N THR A 298 6.24 7.63 -0.04
CA THR A 298 7.20 6.86 0.77
C THR A 298 8.54 6.90 0.07
N VAL A 299 9.59 7.34 0.77
CA VAL A 299 10.97 7.30 0.27
C VAL A 299 11.85 6.47 1.19
N ALA A 300 12.88 5.85 0.64
CA ALA A 300 13.86 5.06 1.40
C ALA A 300 15.30 5.39 0.98
N GLY A 301 16.24 5.19 1.89
CA GLY A 301 17.64 5.53 1.68
C GLY A 301 18.54 4.98 2.77
N ASN A 302 19.83 5.28 2.67
CA ASN A 302 20.85 4.78 3.60
C ASN A 302 21.28 5.83 4.63
N THR A 303 20.84 7.09 4.49
CA THR A 303 21.10 8.14 5.48
C THR A 303 19.85 8.98 5.74
N GLU A 304 19.79 9.60 6.93
CA GLU A 304 18.72 10.54 7.31
C GLU A 304 18.61 11.70 6.31
N ASN A 305 19.75 12.34 5.98
CA ASN A 305 19.77 13.49 5.07
C ASN A 305 19.25 13.13 3.67
N GLU A 306 19.63 11.97 3.14
CA GLU A 306 19.17 11.50 1.83
C GLU A 306 17.64 11.40 1.78
N VAL A 307 17.02 10.73 2.76
CA VAL A 307 15.56 10.53 2.75
C VAL A 307 14.80 11.82 3.02
N VAL A 308 15.35 12.74 3.83
CA VAL A 308 14.74 14.06 4.08
C VAL A 308 14.78 14.92 2.82
N GLU A 309 15.90 14.96 2.10
CA GLU A 309 16.00 15.73 0.85
C GLU A 309 15.14 15.12 -0.27
N LEU A 310 15.05 13.78 -0.35
CA LEU A 310 14.10 13.13 -1.25
C LEU A 310 12.65 13.48 -0.89
N ALA A 311 12.27 13.44 0.38
CA ALA A 311 10.92 13.82 0.81
C ALA A 311 10.59 15.28 0.43
N LYS A 312 11.52 16.22 0.64
CA LYS A 312 11.36 17.61 0.18
C LYS A 312 11.20 17.72 -1.33
N LYS A 313 12.02 16.99 -2.10
CA LYS A 313 11.94 16.95 -3.57
C LYS A 313 10.56 16.48 -4.05
N TYR A 314 9.98 15.45 -3.43
CA TYR A 314 8.67 14.93 -3.83
C TYR A 314 7.47 15.71 -3.24
N ASN A 315 7.69 16.51 -2.21
CA ASN A 315 6.71 17.49 -1.74
C ASN A 315 6.50 18.65 -2.73
N ASP A 316 7.40 18.84 -3.71
CA ASP A 316 7.17 19.74 -4.84
C ASP A 316 6.12 19.16 -5.81
N ALA A 317 5.09 19.97 -6.10
CA ALA A 317 3.96 19.59 -6.94
C ALA A 317 4.40 19.10 -8.33
N GLN A 318 5.29 19.87 -8.98
CA GLN A 318 5.74 19.58 -10.34
C GLN A 318 6.45 18.24 -10.43
N THR A 319 7.28 17.92 -9.43
CA THR A 319 8.05 16.68 -9.39
C THR A 319 7.14 15.44 -9.29
N ALA A 320 6.23 15.39 -8.31
CA ALA A 320 5.34 14.23 -8.23
C ALA A 320 4.33 14.17 -9.38
N ASP A 321 3.85 15.32 -9.87
CA ASP A 321 2.94 15.35 -11.02
C ASP A 321 3.62 14.80 -12.28
N LYS A 322 4.90 15.13 -12.50
CA LYS A 322 5.70 14.54 -13.58
C LYS A 322 5.69 13.01 -13.47
N VAL A 323 5.98 12.45 -12.29
CA VAL A 323 6.04 10.99 -12.09
C VAL A 323 4.66 10.34 -12.26
N ILE A 324 3.60 10.91 -11.69
CA ILE A 324 2.24 10.35 -11.81
C ILE A 324 1.71 10.40 -13.25
N ASN A 325 2.06 11.45 -13.99
CA ASN A 325 1.58 11.68 -15.36
C ASN A 325 2.45 11.02 -16.43
N GLN A 326 3.44 10.20 -16.09
CA GLN A 326 4.36 9.56 -17.03
C GLN A 326 3.72 8.59 -18.05
N GLU A 327 2.39 8.55 -18.20
CA GLU A 327 1.68 7.87 -19.29
C GLU A 327 0.38 8.59 -19.70
N SER A 328 0.53 9.67 -20.48
CA SER A 328 -0.53 10.21 -21.36
C SER A 328 -0.05 10.45 -22.81
N ARG A 329 1.23 10.24 -23.12
CA ARG A 329 1.75 10.30 -24.50
C ARG A 329 1.83 8.88 -25.05
N GLY A 330 0.68 8.36 -25.46
CA GLY A 330 0.62 7.22 -26.36
C GLY A 330 1.23 7.60 -27.70
N ILE A 331 2.08 6.72 -28.23
CA ILE A 331 2.37 6.64 -29.66
C ILE A 331 1.23 5.84 -30.30
#